data_AF-A0A3E3IAE8-F1
#
_entry.id   AF-A0A3E3IAE8-F1
#
_cell.length_a   1.000
_cell.length_b   1.000
_cell.length_c   1.000
_cell.angle_alpha   90.00
_cell.angle_beta   90.00
_cell.angle_gamma   90.00
#
_symmetry.space_group_name_H-M   'P 1'
#
loop_
_entity.id
_entity.type
_entity.pdbx_description
1 polymer ?
#
loop_
_entity_poly.entity_id
_entity_poly.type
_entity_poly.pdbx_seq_one_letter_code
_entity_poly.pdbx_strand_id
1 'polypeptide(L)'
;MKELKNGELISLYMAYESEWEYRDSSIWNIVTKMFVVTLTTILIPFLYKEYCENYVPLIIFPVVGIIMDCVFLYILLSACKRYEKIGNTLFKINSMLDKKYRKEIIREKRYKTKLNYFVAYASFTFFMLLGILTIIVLILPKK
;
A
#
# COMPACT_ATOMS: atom_id res chain seq x y z
N MET A 1 29.73 -8.66 -22.24
CA MET A 1 28.84 -9.22 -21.20
C MET A 1 29.16 -10.71 -21.15
N LYS A 2 29.78 -11.23 -20.08
CA LYS A 2 30.00 -12.68 -19.96
C LYS A 2 28.62 -13.34 -19.96
N GLU A 3 28.42 -14.33 -20.83
CA GLU A 3 27.22 -15.16 -20.79
C GLU A 3 27.14 -15.80 -19.39
N LEU A 4 26.19 -15.34 -18.57
CA LEU A 4 25.91 -15.99 -17.29
C LEU A 4 25.48 -17.41 -17.60
N LYS A 5 26.05 -18.39 -16.90
CA LYS A 5 25.62 -19.79 -17.06
C LYS A 5 24.17 -19.89 -16.61
N ASN A 6 23.36 -20.72 -17.29
CA ASN A 6 21.95 -20.89 -16.96
C ASN A 6 21.68 -21.18 -15.46
N GLY A 7 22.59 -21.89 -14.78
CA GLY A 7 22.48 -22.12 -13.32
C GLY A 7 22.55 -20.84 -12.48
N GLU A 8 23.40 -19.88 -12.85
CA GLU A 8 23.53 -18.59 -12.16
C GLU A 8 22.27 -17.74 -12.38
N LEU A 9 21.74 -17.73 -13.61
CA LEU A 9 20.48 -17.05 -13.95
C LEU A 9 19.28 -17.63 -13.18
N ILE A 10 19.22 -18.95 -13.03
CA ILE A 10 18.18 -19.62 -12.23
C ILE A 10 18.30 -19.23 -10.75
N SER A 11 19.50 -19.24 -10.19
CA SER A 11 19.71 -18.83 -8.79
C SER A 11 19.32 -17.37 -8.55
N LEU A 12 19.66 -16.48 -9.49
CA LEU A 12 19.30 -15.08 -9.44
C LEU A 12 17.77 -14.90 -9.55
N TYR A 13 17.14 -15.66 -10.45
CA TYR A 13 15.68 -15.65 -10.58
C TYR A 13 14.98 -16.02 -9.26
N MET A 14 15.43 -17.11 -8.62
CA MET A 14 14.86 -17.58 -7.35
C MET A 14 15.03 -16.54 -6.23
N ALA A 15 16.20 -15.89 -6.14
CA ALA A 15 16.45 -14.85 -5.15
C ALA A 15 15.54 -13.62 -5.34
N TYR A 16 15.34 -13.18 -6.58
CA TYR A 16 14.42 -12.08 -6.87
C TYR A 16 12.94 -12.50 -6.71
N GLU A 17 12.61 -13.77 -6.94
CA GLU A 17 11.26 -14.31 -6.79
C GLU A 17 10.85 -14.29 -5.31
N SER A 18 11.72 -14.74 -4.40
CA SER A 18 11.45 -14.67 -2.96
C SER A 18 11.37 -13.22 -2.44
N GLU A 19 12.26 -12.34 -2.92
CA GLU A 19 12.21 -10.92 -2.59
C GLU A 19 10.91 -10.26 -3.08
N TRP A 20 10.42 -10.65 -4.26
CA TRP A 20 9.15 -10.15 -4.80
C TRP A 20 7.95 -10.58 -3.95
N GLU A 21 7.89 -11.85 -3.54
CA GLU A 21 6.85 -12.37 -2.65
C GLU A 21 6.86 -11.68 -1.28
N TYR A 22 8.06 -11.50 -0.70
CA TYR A 22 8.23 -10.75 0.53
C TYR A 22 7.69 -9.31 0.41
N ARG A 23 7.96 -8.64 -0.72
CA ARG A 23 7.49 -7.27 -0.97
C ARG A 23 5.98 -7.20 -1.17
N ASP A 24 5.37 -8.20 -1.81
CA ASP A 24 3.90 -8.31 -1.93
C ASP A 24 3.27 -8.37 -0.53
N SER A 25 3.75 -9.29 0.32
CA SER A 25 3.30 -9.43 1.71
C SER A 25 3.53 -8.15 2.52
N SER A 26 4.67 -7.49 2.35
CA SER A 26 4.97 -6.22 3.03
C SER A 26 4.01 -5.10 2.63
N ILE A 27 3.59 -5.01 1.36
CA ILE A 27 2.61 -4.01 0.90
C ILE A 27 1.29 -4.24 1.62
N TRP A 28 0.78 -5.47 1.63
CA TRP A 28 -0.49 -5.79 2.27
C TRP A 28 -0.46 -5.56 3.78
N ASN A 29 0.65 -5.86 4.45
CA ASN A 29 0.82 -5.56 5.87
C ASN A 29 0.76 -4.04 6.15
N ILE A 30 1.39 -3.23 5.29
CA ILE A 30 1.33 -1.76 5.37
C ILE A 30 -0.12 -1.29 5.16
N VAL A 31 -0.81 -1.83 4.15
CA VAL A 31 -2.22 -1.49 3.87
C VAL A 31 -3.09 -1.79 5.09
N THR A 32 -3.05 -3.00 5.64
CA THR A 32 -3.90 -3.39 6.77
C THR A 32 -3.63 -2.55 8.01
N LYS A 33 -2.36 -2.37 8.40
CA LYS A 33 -1.99 -1.61 9.60
C LYS A 33 -2.45 -0.16 9.51
N MET A 34 -2.15 0.49 8.40
CA MET A 34 -2.45 1.91 8.23
C MET A 34 -3.95 2.13 8.02
N PHE A 35 -4.64 1.20 7.36
CA PHE A 35 -6.11 1.25 7.27
C PHE A 35 -6.75 1.23 8.65
N VAL A 36 -6.33 0.31 9.54
CA VAL A 36 -6.85 0.24 10.91
C VAL A 36 -6.53 1.51 11.69
N VAL A 37 -5.29 2.00 11.65
CA VAL A 37 -4.86 3.19 12.40
C VAL A 37 -5.58 4.45 11.93
N THR A 38 -5.69 4.67 10.61
CA THR A 38 -6.37 5.85 10.06
C THR A 38 -7.87 5.79 10.34
N LEU A 39 -8.49 4.62 10.19
CA LEU A 39 -9.91 4.43 10.48
C LEU A 39 -10.23 4.69 11.95
N THR A 40 -9.48 4.08 12.88
CA THR A 40 -9.71 4.28 14.31
C THR A 40 -9.53 5.74 14.68
N THR A 41 -8.47 6.39 14.18
CA THR A 41 -8.20 7.81 14.46
C THR A 41 -9.35 8.71 14.02
N ILE A 42 -9.87 8.53 12.79
CA ILE A 42 -10.99 9.35 12.29
C ILE A 42 -12.27 9.10 13.11
N LEU A 43 -12.46 7.89 13.64
CA LEU A 43 -13.67 7.51 14.38
C LEU A 43 -13.61 7.81 15.90
N ILE A 44 -12.44 8.16 16.47
CA ILE A 44 -12.31 8.52 17.90
C ILE A 44 -13.39 9.51 18.37
N PRO A 45 -13.71 10.59 17.64
CA PRO A 45 -14.75 11.54 18.05
C PRO A 45 -16.12 10.94 18.30
N PHE A 46 -16.44 9.81 17.66
CA PHE A 46 -17.71 9.12 17.82
C PHE A 46 -17.65 8.02 18.88
N LEU A 47 -16.50 7.35 19.02
CA LEU A 47 -16.31 6.25 19.95
C LEU A 47 -16.09 6.74 21.40
N TYR A 48 -15.44 7.89 21.58
CA TYR A 48 -15.02 8.39 22.88
C TYR A 48 -15.45 9.84 23.12
N LYS A 49 -16.58 10.23 22.53
CA LYS A 49 -17.09 11.60 22.56
C LYS A 49 -17.11 12.22 23.96
N GLU A 50 -17.77 11.54 24.90
CA GLU A 50 -17.96 12.03 26.28
C GLU A 50 -16.64 12.22 27.02
N TYR A 51 -15.63 11.41 26.70
CA TYR A 51 -14.31 11.53 27.29
C TYR A 51 -13.53 12.68 26.66
N CYS A 52 -13.55 12.82 25.33
CA CYS A 52 -12.73 13.78 24.60
C CYS A 52 -13.25 15.22 24.65
N GLU A 53 -14.57 15.44 24.66
CA GLU A 53 -15.20 16.78 24.57
C GLU A 53 -14.78 17.71 25.73
N ASN A 54 -14.36 17.13 26.87
CA ASN A 54 -13.91 17.86 28.06
C ASN A 54 -12.42 18.30 28.00
N TYR A 55 -11.60 17.73 27.13
CA TYR A 55 -10.15 17.97 27.11
C TYR A 55 -9.61 18.44 25.78
N VAL A 56 -10.19 18.00 24.65
CA VAL A 56 -9.63 18.23 23.32
C VAL A 56 -10.75 18.48 22.30
N PRO A 57 -10.63 19.50 21.42
CA PRO A 57 -11.55 19.68 20.31
C PRO A 57 -11.63 18.42 19.43
N LEU A 58 -12.85 17.88 19.29
CA LEU A 58 -13.11 16.63 18.56
C LEU A 58 -12.67 16.67 17.08
N ILE A 59 -12.57 17.87 16.49
CA ILE A 59 -12.14 18.09 15.10
C ILE A 59 -10.66 17.74 14.89
N ILE A 60 -9.83 17.74 15.94
CA ILE A 60 -8.39 17.44 15.80
C ILE A 60 -8.17 16.01 15.29
N PHE A 61 -8.99 15.05 15.72
CA PHE A 61 -8.83 13.65 15.34
C PHE A 61 -8.97 13.40 13.83
N PRO A 62 -10.06 13.80 13.13
CA PRO A 62 -10.15 13.63 11.69
C PRO A 62 -9.12 14.46 10.92
N VAL A 63 -8.68 15.61 11.44
CA VAL A 63 -7.58 16.39 10.84
C VAL A 63 -6.27 15.60 10.89
N VAL A 64 -5.94 15.02 12.05
CA VAL A 64 -4.76 14.16 12.20
C VAL A 64 -4.89 12.90 11.31
N GLY A 65 -6.08 12.33 11.21
CA GLY A 65 -6.38 11.20 10.31
C GLY A 65 -6.08 11.53 8.84
N ILE A 66 -6.51 12.70 8.35
CA ILE A 66 -6.22 13.18 6.99
C ILE A 66 -4.71 13.36 6.77
N ILE A 67 -4.01 13.97 7.73
CA ILE A 67 -2.54 14.13 7.65
C ILE A 67 -1.85 12.77 7.57
N MET A 68 -2.26 11.82 8.40
CA MET A 68 -1.74 10.45 8.38
C MET A 68 -2.04 9.74 7.06
N ASP A 69 -3.21 9.97 6.46
CA ASP A 69 -3.57 9.39 5.17
C ASP A 69 -2.69 9.91 4.02
N CYS A 70 -2.31 11.18 4.03
CA CYS A 70 -1.31 11.71 3.08
C CYS A 70 0.06 11.03 3.24
N VAL A 71 0.53 10.85 4.48
CA VAL A 71 1.79 10.14 4.77
C VAL A 71 1.69 8.69 4.33
N PHE A 72 0.55 8.05 4.56
CA PHE A 72 0.28 6.67 4.17
C PHE A 72 0.36 6.49 2.66
N LEU A 73 -0.29 7.36 1.88
CA LEU A 73 -0.22 7.34 0.43
C LEU A 73 1.22 7.42 -0.06
N TYR A 74 2.04 8.32 0.50
CA TYR A 74 3.45 8.44 0.15
C TYR A 74 4.23 7.13 0.40
N ILE A 75 4.08 6.53 1.58
CA ILE A 75 4.76 5.27 1.93
C ILE A 75 4.33 4.14 0.99
N LEU A 76 3.02 4.03 0.72
CA LEU A 76 2.47 2.97 -0.09
C LEU A 76 2.87 3.10 -1.56
N LEU A 77 2.85 4.31 -2.14
CA LEU A 77 3.38 4.57 -3.49
C LEU A 77 4.86 4.23 -3.59
N SER A 78 5.66 4.56 -2.57
CA SER A 78 7.07 4.16 -2.53
C SER A 78 7.23 2.63 -2.49
N ALA A 79 6.36 1.91 -1.78
CA ALA A 79 6.38 0.45 -1.74
C ALA A 79 5.98 -0.15 -3.10
N CYS A 80 4.92 0.36 -3.74
CA CYS A 80 4.48 -0.05 -5.07
C CYS A 80 5.57 0.14 -6.13
N LYS A 81 6.27 1.28 -6.14
CA LYS A 81 7.41 1.53 -7.06
C LYS A 81 8.53 0.52 -6.89
N ARG A 82 8.88 0.16 -5.65
CA ARG A 82 9.92 -0.85 -5.36
C ARG A 82 9.49 -2.23 -5.85
N TYR A 83 8.24 -2.60 -5.58
CA TYR A 83 7.66 -3.85 -6.03
C TYR A 83 7.65 -3.97 -7.56
N GLU A 84 7.25 -2.90 -8.27
CA GLU A 84 7.27 -2.84 -9.73
C GLU A 84 8.69 -3.01 -10.29
N LYS A 85 9.69 -2.35 -9.70
CA LYS A 85 11.09 -2.47 -10.14
C LYS A 85 11.62 -3.90 -10.01
N ILE A 86 11.28 -4.60 -8.93
CA ILE A 86 11.64 -6.01 -8.72
C ILE A 86 10.92 -6.89 -9.75
N GLY A 87 9.62 -6.68 -9.96
CA GLY A 87 8.84 -7.39 -10.98
C GLY A 87 9.41 -7.24 -12.39
N ASN A 88 9.85 -6.03 -12.76
CA ASN A 88 10.51 -5.76 -14.04
C ASN A 88 11.89 -6.43 -14.14
N THR A 89 12.63 -6.52 -13.03
CA THR A 89 13.92 -7.23 -12.98
C THR A 89 13.71 -8.73 -13.17
N LEU A 90 12.72 -9.32 -12.51
CA LEU A 90 12.32 -10.72 -12.72
C LEU A 90 11.93 -11.00 -14.16
N PHE A 91 11.18 -10.09 -14.79
CA PHE A 91 10.83 -10.21 -16.20
C PHE A 91 12.08 -10.24 -17.08
N LYS A 92 13.04 -9.36 -16.83
CA LYS A 92 14.29 -9.30 -17.58
C LYS A 92 15.10 -10.58 -17.42
N ILE A 93 15.25 -11.10 -16.20
CA ILE A 93 15.94 -12.38 -15.95
C ILE A 93 15.22 -13.53 -16.64
N ASN A 94 13.89 -13.61 -16.54
CA ASN A 94 13.09 -14.65 -17.21
C ASN A 94 13.26 -14.62 -18.75
N SER A 95 13.40 -13.43 -19.34
CA SER A 95 13.63 -13.29 -20.78
C SER A 95 15.02 -13.76 -21.24
N MET A 96 15.99 -13.77 -20.32
CA MET A 96 17.37 -14.24 -20.56
C MET A 96 17.49 -15.76 -20.39
N LEU A 97 16.55 -16.42 -19.70
CA LEU A 97 16.53 -17.87 -19.57
C LEU A 97 16.18 -18.55 -20.90
N ASP A 98 16.74 -19.75 -21.10
CA ASP A 98 16.34 -20.65 -22.20
C ASP A 98 14.85 -20.94 -22.16
N LYS A 99 14.23 -21.10 -23.34
CA LYS A 99 12.78 -21.31 -23.50
C LYS A 99 12.23 -22.42 -22.59
N LYS A 100 13.02 -23.47 -22.33
CA LYS A 100 12.67 -24.60 -21.46
C LYS A 100 12.40 -24.20 -20.00
N TYR A 101 13.03 -23.12 -19.52
CA TYR A 101 12.97 -22.68 -18.12
C TYR A 101 12.17 -21.38 -17.91
N ARG A 102 11.60 -20.81 -18.99
CA ARG A 102 10.79 -19.60 -18.89
C ARG A 102 9.46 -19.91 -18.22
N LYS A 103 9.09 -19.14 -17.19
CA LYS A 103 7.75 -19.21 -16.57
C LYS A 103 6.82 -18.13 -17.16
N GLU A 104 5.54 -18.45 -17.41
CA GLU A 104 4.52 -17.51 -17.92
C GLU A 104 3.93 -16.56 -16.85
N ILE A 105 4.73 -16.08 -15.90
CA ILE A 105 4.26 -15.32 -14.72
C ILE A 105 3.98 -13.84 -15.05
N ILE A 106 4.15 -13.44 -16.31
CA ILE A 106 4.22 -12.05 -16.74
C ILE A 106 2.88 -11.32 -16.56
N ARG A 107 1.76 -12.00 -16.87
CA ARG A 107 0.42 -11.39 -16.84
C ARG A 107 -0.06 -11.16 -15.42
N GLU A 108 0.16 -12.15 -14.53
CA GLU A 108 -0.22 -12.07 -13.13
C GLU A 108 0.54 -10.96 -12.40
N LYS A 109 1.87 -10.89 -12.58
CA LYS A 109 2.72 -9.86 -11.97
C LYS A 109 2.30 -8.44 -12.37
N ARG A 110 2.02 -8.22 -13.65
CA ARG A 110 1.55 -6.91 -14.16
C ARG A 110 0.18 -6.53 -13.60
N TYR A 111 -0.72 -7.50 -13.43
CA TYR A 111 -2.02 -7.27 -12.81
C TYR A 111 -1.89 -6.88 -11.32
N LYS A 112 -1.08 -7.62 -10.55
CA LYS A 112 -0.83 -7.30 -9.13
C LYS A 112 -0.26 -5.90 -8.94
N THR A 113 0.68 -5.45 -9.79
CA THR A 113 1.20 -4.08 -9.72
C THR A 113 0.09 -3.04 -9.88
N LYS A 114 -0.78 -3.19 -10.88
CA LYS A 114 -1.92 -2.29 -11.09
C LYS A 114 -2.87 -2.30 -9.90
N LEU A 115 -3.15 -3.49 -9.37
CA LEU A 115 -4.00 -3.65 -8.18
C LEU A 115 -3.42 -2.92 -6.96
N ASN A 116 -2.12 -3.02 -6.72
CA ASN A 116 -1.46 -2.37 -5.59
C ASN A 116 -1.56 -0.83 -5.68
N TYR A 117 -1.37 -0.25 -6.86
CA TYR A 117 -1.60 1.19 -7.05
C TYR A 117 -3.08 1.56 -6.91
N PHE A 118 -3.99 0.76 -7.45
CA PHE A 118 -5.43 0.99 -7.30
C PHE A 118 -5.85 1.01 -5.83
N VAL A 119 -5.43 0.01 -5.05
CA VAL A 119 -5.69 -0.07 -3.60
C VAL A 119 -5.11 1.15 -2.87
N ALA A 120 -3.93 1.63 -3.26
CA ALA A 120 -3.34 2.82 -2.67
C ALA A 120 -4.18 4.09 -2.89
N TYR A 121 -4.59 4.35 -4.13
CA TYR A 121 -5.43 5.52 -4.43
C TYR A 121 -6.85 5.38 -3.90
N ALA A 122 -7.42 4.17 -3.92
CA ALA A 122 -8.77 3.92 -3.43
C ALA A 122 -8.84 4.08 -1.90
N SER A 123 -7.87 3.56 -1.15
CA SER A 123 -7.80 3.72 0.30
C SER A 123 -7.60 5.17 0.71
N PHE A 124 -6.70 5.90 0.04
CA PHE A 124 -6.52 7.33 0.25
C PHE A 124 -7.81 8.12 -0.03
N THR A 125 -8.45 7.88 -1.18
CA THR A 125 -9.70 8.59 -1.52
C THR A 125 -10.79 8.31 -0.50
N PHE A 126 -10.91 7.07 -0.04
CA PHE A 126 -11.86 6.68 1.00
C PHE A 126 -11.62 7.43 2.31
N PHE A 127 -10.38 7.46 2.82
CA PHE A 127 -10.09 8.12 4.10
C PHE A 127 -10.15 9.64 4.03
N MET A 128 -9.72 10.25 2.91
CA MET A 128 -9.93 11.67 2.65
C MET A 128 -11.41 12.04 2.72
N LEU A 129 -12.29 11.31 2.02
CA LEU A 129 -13.73 11.56 2.04
C LEU A 129 -14.33 11.32 3.43
N LEU A 130 -13.93 10.25 4.11
CA LEU A 130 -14.40 9.93 5.46
C LEU A 130 -13.97 11.00 6.48
N GLY A 131 -12.73 11.49 6.40
CA GLY A 131 -12.22 12.55 7.26
C GLY A 131 -12.96 13.87 7.04
N ILE A 132 -13.16 14.27 5.79
CA ILE A 132 -13.93 15.49 5.44
C ILE A 132 -15.37 15.37 5.93
N LEU A 133 -16.04 14.24 5.68
CA LEU A 133 -17.40 13.99 6.14
C LEU A 133 -17.50 14.08 7.67
N THR A 134 -16.54 13.49 8.37
CA THR A 134 -16.47 13.53 9.83
C THR A 134 -16.34 14.97 10.35
N ILE A 135 -15.49 15.79 9.73
CA ILE A 135 -15.36 17.20 10.07
C ILE A 135 -16.67 17.95 9.87
N ILE A 136 -17.35 17.74 8.73
CA ILE A 136 -18.65 18.36 8.44
C ILE A 136 -19.68 17.98 9.52
N VAL A 137 -19.77 16.70 9.88
CA VAL A 137 -20.70 16.21 10.90
C VAL A 137 -20.41 16.82 12.27
N LEU A 138 -19.15 17.04 12.62
CA LEU A 138 -18.76 17.64 13.90
C LEU A 138 -19.03 19.15 13.97
N ILE A 139 -19.04 19.86 12.83
CA ILE A 139 -19.28 21.30 12.76
C ILE A 139 -20.77 21.63 12.58
N LEU A 140 -21.54 20.74 11.95
CA LEU A 140 -22.97 20.95 11.75
C LEU A 140 -23.68 21.16 13.10
N PRO A 141 -24.48 22.22 13.26
CA PRO A 141 -25.20 22.46 14.50
C PRO A 141 -26.14 21.28 14.77
N LYS A 142 -26.02 20.68 15.96
CA LYS A 142 -27.00 19.70 16.43
C LYS A 142 -28.35 20.41 16.53
N LYS A 143 -29.31 19.99 15.70
CA LYS A 143 -30.73 20.37 15.86
C LYS A 143 -31.30 19.73 17.13
#